data_AF-A0A8J7G8N0-F1
#
_entry.id   AF-A0A8J7G8N0-F1
#
_cell.length_a   1.000
_cell.length_b   1.000
_cell.length_c   1.000
_cell.angle_alpha   90.00
_cell.angle_beta   90.00
_cell.angle_gamma   90.00
#
_symmetry.space_group_name_H-M   'P 1'
#
loop_
_entity.id
_entity.type
_entity.pdbx_description
1 polymer ?
#
loop_
_entity_poly.entity_id
_entity_poly.type
_entity_poly.pdbx_seq_one_letter_code
_entity_poly.pdbx_strand_id
1 'polypeptide(L)'
;MTKVLTSKRARTCAQATLGFVATLVAIDVAINRLFPYPTDPLNTSPSSLSLYFDYGRSIEGKIRRQMGPTNDTSAPIAQAGWLNAQNLEEQPTVPEPGDDILVASYGMSFSLRVMGEVEKLDPRITLRSMAGPAAPLNFSYSAYQFDRGKHQANVVVLGILASSVKGLDAMTGMTWGAEVPAPYTFPKYKVEAGQLQAIQPQIQSLEQLRQAMQNPQQWDAFVNQLETNDRFFNSFTFEQTALDHSALFRLLRRAWAKSYQDNRTAQIHTSDGFNEKWEQTAVLKQMVQDFAATAKQDGIMPVVLLINDRGYDDHLYQLLRPTLERHSIPFVSTHDIAPATDQKNFIADGHFIPEADQKIAAKVLELINTTLGRSPAPTPASPPP
;
A
#
# COMPACT_ATOMS: atom_id res chain seq x y z
N MET A 1 29.01 -2.97 -61.14
CA MET A 1 27.84 -2.14 -60.77
C MET A 1 27.20 -2.56 -59.44
N THR A 2 27.02 -3.85 -59.17
CA THR A 2 26.32 -4.39 -57.97
C THR A 2 26.95 -3.97 -56.62
N LYS A 3 28.29 -3.96 -56.50
CA LYS A 3 29.02 -3.52 -55.27
C LYS A 3 28.88 -2.02 -54.93
N VAL A 4 28.65 -1.17 -55.93
CA VAL A 4 28.53 0.29 -55.75
C VAL A 4 27.09 0.68 -55.34
N LEU A 5 26.11 -0.08 -55.83
CA LEU A 5 24.70 0.07 -55.43
C LEU A 5 24.47 -0.39 -53.99
N THR A 6 25.14 -1.46 -53.54
CA THR A 6 25.11 -1.89 -52.13
C THR A 6 25.81 -0.91 -51.19
N SER A 7 26.91 -0.26 -51.59
CA SER A 7 27.60 0.72 -50.74
C SER A 7 26.84 2.05 -50.60
N LYS A 8 26.18 2.53 -51.67
CA LYS A 8 25.30 3.71 -51.58
C LYS A 8 24.07 3.44 -50.71
N ARG A 9 23.40 2.29 -50.91
CA ARG A 9 22.26 1.89 -50.06
C ARG A 9 22.67 1.73 -48.60
N ALA A 10 23.83 1.11 -48.31
CA ALA A 10 24.34 0.98 -46.94
C ALA A 10 24.60 2.36 -46.29
N ARG A 11 25.17 3.31 -47.03
CA ARG A 11 25.38 4.69 -46.54
C ARG A 11 24.06 5.41 -46.28
N THR A 12 23.09 5.30 -47.18
CA THR A 12 21.77 5.91 -46.99
C THR A 12 21.05 5.29 -45.79
N CYS A 13 21.10 3.97 -45.61
CA CYS A 13 20.56 3.32 -44.42
C CYS A 13 21.27 3.80 -43.14
N ALA A 14 22.60 3.89 -43.14
CA ALA A 14 23.35 4.38 -41.99
C ALA A 14 23.00 5.84 -41.65
N GLN A 15 22.88 6.71 -42.65
CA GLN A 15 22.47 8.10 -42.48
C GLN A 15 21.04 8.21 -41.93
N ALA A 16 20.10 7.41 -42.46
CA ALA A 16 18.73 7.38 -41.98
C ALA A 16 18.66 6.89 -40.54
N THR A 17 19.37 5.81 -40.19
CA THR A 17 19.46 5.30 -38.81
C THR A 17 20.07 6.33 -37.86
N LEU A 18 21.18 6.98 -38.25
CA LEU A 18 21.80 8.02 -37.43
C LEU A 18 20.89 9.24 -37.24
N GLY A 19 20.22 9.68 -38.31
CA GLY A 19 19.25 10.78 -38.23
C GLY A 19 18.06 10.44 -37.34
N PHE A 20 17.56 9.21 -37.41
CA PHE A 20 16.50 8.71 -36.53
C PHE A 20 16.95 8.69 -35.06
N VAL A 21 18.12 8.11 -34.77
CA VAL A 21 18.69 8.08 -33.41
C VAL A 21 18.91 9.50 -32.88
N ALA A 22 19.47 10.41 -33.69
CA ALA A 22 19.67 11.80 -33.29
C ALA A 22 18.33 12.51 -32.97
N THR A 23 17.29 12.22 -33.75
CA THR A 23 15.93 12.75 -33.50
C THR A 23 15.37 12.23 -32.18
N LEU A 24 15.51 10.93 -31.89
CA LEU A 24 15.08 10.35 -30.61
C LEU A 24 15.81 10.98 -29.43
N VAL A 25 17.13 11.18 -29.54
CA VAL A 25 17.92 11.88 -28.50
C VAL A 25 17.44 13.32 -28.33
N ALA A 26 17.17 14.04 -29.41
CA ALA A 26 16.66 15.41 -29.34
C ALA A 26 15.28 15.49 -28.65
N ILE A 27 14.37 14.56 -28.97
CA ILE A 27 13.05 14.44 -28.32
C ILE A 27 13.22 14.13 -26.82
N ASP A 28 14.08 13.18 -26.49
CA ASP A 28 14.33 12.78 -25.10
C ASP A 28 14.86 13.94 -24.24
N VAL A 29 15.82 14.70 -24.77
CA VAL A 29 16.34 15.90 -24.13
C VAL A 29 15.26 16.97 -24.00
N ALA A 30 14.47 17.21 -25.06
CA ALA A 30 13.40 18.19 -25.04
C ALA A 30 12.34 17.87 -23.97
N ILE A 31 11.90 16.62 -23.87
CA ILE A 31 10.93 16.18 -22.85
C ILE A 31 11.47 16.45 -21.45
N ASN A 32 12.70 16.06 -21.16
CA ASN A 32 13.32 16.27 -19.85
C ASN A 32 13.49 17.75 -19.47
N ARG A 33 13.66 18.63 -20.47
CA ARG A 33 13.78 20.07 -20.26
C ARG A 33 12.43 20.76 -20.10
N LEU A 34 11.42 20.34 -20.84
CA LEU A 34 10.08 20.94 -20.84
C LEU A 34 9.21 20.43 -19.68
N PHE A 35 9.40 19.18 -19.27
CA PHE A 35 8.61 18.52 -18.23
C PHE A 35 9.51 17.92 -17.14
N PRO A 36 10.38 18.71 -16.49
CA PRO A 36 11.20 18.21 -15.41
C PRO A 36 10.30 17.75 -14.25
N TYR A 37 10.68 16.64 -13.64
CA TYR A 37 10.11 16.25 -12.36
C TYR A 37 10.77 17.08 -11.24
N PRO A 38 10.02 17.54 -10.22
CA PRO A 38 10.59 18.30 -9.11
C PRO A 38 11.75 17.57 -8.44
N THR A 39 12.82 18.30 -8.10
CA THR A 39 13.96 17.77 -7.35
C THR A 39 13.77 17.87 -5.84
N ASP A 40 12.94 18.80 -5.39
CA ASP A 40 12.56 18.97 -4.00
C ASP A 40 11.65 17.81 -3.56
N PRO A 41 12.05 16.98 -2.57
CA PRO A 41 11.23 15.88 -2.06
C PRO A 41 9.88 16.34 -1.48
N LEU A 42 9.79 17.58 -1.01
CA LEU A 42 8.57 18.15 -0.42
C LEU A 42 7.55 18.61 -1.47
N ASN A 43 7.95 18.71 -2.75
CA ASN A 43 7.01 19.01 -3.82
C ASN A 43 6.22 17.76 -4.22
N THR A 44 5.07 17.57 -3.56
CA THR A 44 4.17 16.43 -3.76
C THR A 44 3.17 16.60 -4.90
N SER A 45 3.16 17.76 -5.58
CA SER A 45 2.15 18.11 -6.60
C SER A 45 2.77 18.47 -7.96
N PRO A 46 3.49 17.54 -8.62
CA PRO A 46 4.02 17.76 -9.95
C PRO A 46 2.90 17.90 -10.99
N SER A 47 3.20 18.57 -12.13
CA SER A 47 2.28 18.60 -13.27
C SER A 47 2.01 17.18 -13.80
N SER A 48 0.84 16.94 -14.38
CA SER A 48 0.48 15.62 -14.93
C SER A 48 1.46 15.13 -15.99
N LEU A 49 2.04 16.04 -16.80
CA LEU A 49 3.05 15.68 -17.80
C LEU A 49 4.40 15.34 -17.15
N SER A 50 4.84 16.11 -16.16
CA SER A 50 6.05 15.77 -15.37
C SER A 50 5.91 14.39 -14.72
N LEU A 51 4.75 14.12 -14.11
CA LEU A 51 4.46 12.82 -13.50
C LEU A 51 4.43 11.70 -14.55
N TYR A 52 3.77 11.93 -15.69
CA TYR A 52 3.65 10.95 -16.77
C TYR A 52 5.01 10.45 -17.26
N PHE A 53 5.96 11.36 -17.47
CA PHE A 53 7.31 11.00 -17.92
C PHE A 53 8.21 10.47 -16.79
N ASP A 54 7.81 10.60 -15.52
CA ASP A 54 8.57 10.08 -14.37
C ASP A 54 8.14 8.68 -13.90
N TYR A 55 6.93 8.24 -14.25
CA TYR A 55 6.41 6.91 -13.92
C TYR A 55 7.41 5.77 -14.15
N GLY A 56 8.12 5.78 -15.28
CA GLY A 56 9.12 4.77 -15.58
C GLY A 56 10.52 4.96 -15.01
N ARG A 57 10.75 5.91 -14.09
CA ARG A 57 12.01 6.01 -13.34
C ARG A 57 12.19 4.75 -12.49
N SER A 58 13.43 4.31 -12.24
CA SER A 58 13.64 3.16 -11.38
C SER A 58 13.11 3.43 -9.97
N ILE A 59 12.75 2.36 -9.26
CA ILE A 59 12.28 2.47 -7.87
C ILE A 59 13.37 3.10 -7.00
N GLU A 60 14.61 2.64 -7.10
CA GLU A 60 15.74 3.23 -6.38
C GLU A 60 15.91 4.72 -6.69
N GLY A 61 15.82 5.12 -7.96
CA GLY A 61 15.91 6.52 -8.36
C GLY A 61 14.78 7.38 -7.78
N LYS A 62 13.57 6.81 -7.64
CA LYS A 62 12.43 7.47 -6.98
C LYS A 62 12.65 7.57 -5.48
N ILE A 63 13.08 6.50 -4.80
CA ILE A 63 13.34 6.51 -3.36
C ILE A 63 14.47 7.47 -3.01
N ARG A 64 15.59 7.45 -3.75
CA ARG A 64 16.69 8.41 -3.55
C ARG A 64 16.23 9.86 -3.62
N ARG A 65 15.27 10.16 -4.50
CA ARG A 65 14.67 11.50 -4.61
C ARG A 65 13.68 11.81 -3.49
N GLN A 66 12.93 10.83 -2.99
CA GLN A 66 11.99 11.04 -1.88
C GLN A 66 12.71 11.26 -0.54
N MET A 67 13.97 10.83 -0.43
CA MET A 67 14.74 10.79 0.80
C MET A 67 15.65 12.02 0.97
N GLY A 68 15.27 12.90 1.89
CA GLY A 68 16.17 13.93 2.42
C GLY A 68 17.08 13.40 3.53
N PRO A 69 18.09 14.17 3.96
CA PRO A 69 18.95 13.83 5.09
C PRO A 69 18.20 13.72 6.43
N THR A 70 17.05 14.37 6.56
CA THR A 70 16.21 14.40 7.78
C THR A 70 14.74 14.15 7.44
N ASN A 71 13.89 13.92 8.44
CA ASN A 71 12.45 13.74 8.23
C ASN A 71 11.82 14.98 7.61
N ASP A 72 12.16 16.18 8.11
CA ASP A 72 11.65 17.45 7.61
C ASP A 72 12.01 17.76 6.15
N THR A 73 13.02 17.08 5.62
CA THR A 73 13.48 17.23 4.23
C THR A 73 13.15 16.01 3.35
N SER A 74 12.43 15.02 3.89
CA SER A 74 11.94 13.85 3.17
C SER A 74 10.49 14.04 2.74
N ALA A 75 10.13 13.47 1.59
CA ALA A 75 8.75 13.42 1.12
C ALA A 75 7.83 12.76 2.17
N PRO A 76 6.58 13.24 2.39
CA PRO A 76 5.67 12.63 3.36
C PRO A 76 5.44 11.13 3.14
N ILE A 77 5.36 10.69 1.88
CA ILE A 77 5.20 9.28 1.53
C ILE A 77 6.36 8.41 2.03
N ALA A 78 7.56 8.98 2.16
CA ALA A 78 8.72 8.25 2.66
C ALA A 78 8.69 8.05 4.18
N GLN A 79 7.95 8.89 4.89
CA GLN A 79 7.79 8.84 6.35
C GLN A 79 6.61 7.96 6.76
N ALA A 80 5.65 7.75 5.87
CA ALA A 80 4.45 7.00 6.17
C ALA A 80 4.71 5.48 6.24
N GLY A 81 4.03 4.80 7.17
CA GLY A 81 3.99 3.34 7.25
C GLY A 81 5.18 2.68 7.94
N TRP A 82 6.08 3.40 8.62
CA TRP A 82 7.12 2.75 9.44
C TRP A 82 6.55 2.33 10.81
N LEU A 83 6.78 1.08 11.20
CA LEU A 83 6.47 0.59 12.54
C LEU A 83 7.64 0.92 13.48
N ASN A 84 7.59 2.08 14.11
CA ASN A 84 8.61 2.52 15.06
C ASN A 84 7.97 2.98 16.39
N ALA A 85 8.79 3.03 17.45
CA ALA A 85 8.33 3.40 18.79
C ALA A 85 7.85 4.86 18.88
N GLN A 86 8.42 5.75 18.07
CA GLN A 86 8.06 7.16 18.07
C GLN A 86 6.59 7.37 17.66
N ASN A 87 6.15 6.65 16.62
CA ASN A 87 4.75 6.67 16.15
C ASN A 87 3.76 6.12 17.19
N LEU A 88 4.23 5.28 18.13
CA LEU A 88 3.41 4.73 19.21
C LEU A 88 3.22 5.71 20.37
N GLU A 89 4.27 6.47 20.70
CA GLU A 89 4.33 7.35 21.87
C GLU A 89 3.36 8.53 21.77
N GLU A 90 3.06 8.98 20.55
CA GLU A 90 2.13 10.08 20.29
C GLU A 90 0.66 9.65 20.27
N GLN A 91 0.38 8.34 20.30
CA GLN A 91 -0.97 7.79 20.17
C GLN A 91 -1.60 7.51 21.55
N PRO A 92 -2.92 7.72 21.73
CA PRO A 92 -3.59 7.50 23.01
C PRO A 92 -3.52 6.03 23.42
N THR A 93 -3.22 5.77 24.70
CA THR A 93 -3.09 4.41 25.26
C THR A 93 -4.27 4.01 26.14
N VAL A 94 -5.11 4.98 26.50
CA VAL A 94 -6.39 4.83 27.23
C VAL A 94 -7.43 5.74 26.57
N PRO A 95 -8.73 5.56 26.85
CA PRO A 95 -9.74 6.54 26.43
C PRO A 95 -9.42 7.93 26.98
N GLU A 96 -9.62 8.96 26.17
CA GLU A 96 -9.49 10.36 26.58
C GLU A 96 -10.56 10.73 27.64
N PRO A 97 -10.32 11.76 28.48
CA PRO A 97 -11.29 12.19 29.47
C PRO A 97 -12.63 12.60 28.82
N GLY A 98 -13.69 11.84 29.11
CA GLY A 98 -15.03 12.07 28.54
C GLY A 98 -15.44 11.04 27.48
N ASP A 99 -14.49 10.21 27.03
CA ASP A 99 -14.74 9.12 26.10
C ASP A 99 -15.06 7.82 26.84
N ASP A 100 -15.87 6.97 26.21
CA ASP A 100 -16.31 5.69 26.76
C ASP A 100 -15.29 4.58 26.48
N ILE A 101 -14.70 4.59 25.28
CA ILE A 101 -13.87 3.48 24.77
C ILE A 101 -12.70 3.98 23.92
N LEU A 102 -11.65 3.17 23.89
CA LEU A 102 -10.54 3.31 22.96
C LEU A 102 -10.68 2.25 21.86
N VAL A 103 -10.61 2.67 20.60
CA VAL A 103 -10.59 1.77 19.43
C VAL A 103 -9.24 1.88 18.75
N ALA A 104 -8.53 0.76 18.62
CA ALA A 104 -7.26 0.70 17.91
C ALA A 104 -7.46 0.11 16.50
N SER A 105 -7.01 0.80 15.46
CA SER A 105 -7.20 0.40 14.06
C SER A 105 -5.88 0.21 13.31
N TYR A 106 -5.78 -0.88 12.56
CA TYR A 106 -4.59 -1.27 11.81
C TYR A 106 -4.96 -1.49 10.34
N GLY A 107 -4.28 -0.80 9.42
CA GLY A 107 -4.67 -0.91 8.01
C GLY A 107 -3.95 0.02 7.05
N MET A 108 -4.73 0.51 6.09
CA MET A 108 -4.33 1.46 5.05
C MET A 108 -5.24 2.69 5.09
N SER A 109 -5.01 3.63 4.17
CA SER A 109 -5.75 4.90 4.07
C SER A 109 -7.29 4.74 4.06
N PHE A 110 -7.82 3.66 3.47
CA PHE A 110 -9.25 3.36 3.53
C PHE A 110 -9.74 3.11 4.97
N SER A 111 -9.03 2.27 5.74
CA SER A 111 -9.36 2.02 7.14
C SER A 111 -9.27 3.30 7.97
N LEU A 112 -8.25 4.13 7.74
CA LEU A 112 -8.12 5.41 8.43
C LEU A 112 -9.31 6.33 8.17
N ARG A 113 -9.77 6.45 6.92
CA ARG A 113 -10.92 7.29 6.56
C ARG A 113 -12.19 6.79 7.23
N VAL A 114 -12.45 5.49 7.16
CA VAL A 114 -13.62 4.87 7.81
C VAL A 114 -13.58 5.10 9.33
N MET A 115 -12.44 4.87 9.97
CA MET A 115 -12.35 5.01 11.43
C MET A 115 -12.37 6.48 11.90
N GLY A 116 -11.85 7.41 11.10
CA GLY A 116 -12.02 8.84 11.35
C GLY A 116 -13.49 9.26 11.25
N GLU A 117 -14.29 8.68 10.35
CA GLU A 117 -15.74 8.90 10.33
C GLU A 117 -16.44 8.21 11.51
N VAL A 118 -15.95 7.06 12.01
CA VAL A 118 -16.49 6.42 13.24
C VAL A 118 -16.35 7.36 14.45
N GLU A 119 -15.17 7.96 14.64
CA GLU A 119 -14.91 8.93 15.71
C GLU A 119 -15.79 10.19 15.57
N LYS A 120 -16.00 10.69 14.34
CA LYS A 120 -16.94 11.80 14.11
C LYS A 120 -18.39 11.45 14.42
N LEU A 121 -18.82 10.22 14.14
CA LEU A 121 -20.18 9.77 14.39
C LEU A 121 -20.47 9.51 15.87
N ASP A 122 -19.47 9.09 16.64
CA ASP A 122 -19.55 8.94 18.10
C ASP A 122 -18.32 9.54 18.76
N PRO A 123 -18.36 10.83 19.17
CA PRO A 123 -17.21 11.53 19.73
C PRO A 123 -16.80 11.04 21.12
N ARG A 124 -17.45 9.99 21.66
CA ARG A 124 -17.04 9.28 22.88
C ARG A 124 -16.07 8.13 22.59
N ILE A 125 -15.57 8.04 21.36
CA ILE A 125 -14.59 7.05 20.94
C ILE A 125 -13.26 7.75 20.77
N THR A 126 -12.27 7.33 21.55
CA THR A 126 -10.88 7.69 21.28
C THR A 126 -10.35 6.79 20.18
N LEU A 127 -9.78 7.37 19.12
CA LEU A 127 -9.15 6.62 18.05
C LEU A 127 -7.62 6.53 18.23
N ARG A 128 -7.11 5.30 18.18
CA ARG A 128 -5.69 4.99 18.00
C ARG A 128 -5.52 4.32 16.64
N SER A 129 -4.55 4.73 15.83
CA SER A 129 -4.41 4.16 14.48
C SER A 129 -2.98 3.99 14.02
N MET A 130 -2.72 2.87 13.36
CA MET A 130 -1.51 2.63 12.58
C MET A 130 -1.87 2.25 11.16
N ALA A 131 -1.33 2.99 10.19
CA ALA A 131 -1.55 2.67 8.80
C ALA A 131 -0.35 2.95 7.91
N GLY A 132 -0.28 2.19 6.82
CA GLY A 132 0.66 2.39 5.74
C GLY A 132 -0.06 2.72 4.43
N PRO A 133 0.54 3.53 3.54
CA PRO A 133 0.01 3.77 2.20
C PRO A 133 -0.22 2.44 1.47
N ALA A 134 -1.48 2.18 1.09
CA ALA A 134 -1.93 0.92 0.47
C ALA A 134 -1.48 -0.36 1.22
N ALA A 135 -1.24 -0.29 2.53
CA ALA A 135 -0.68 -1.41 3.30
C ALA A 135 -1.38 -2.76 3.05
N PRO A 136 -0.61 -3.84 2.79
CA PRO A 136 -1.15 -5.20 2.74
C PRO A 136 -1.37 -5.74 4.15
N LEU A 137 -2.08 -6.87 4.26
CA LEU A 137 -2.35 -7.48 5.57
C LEU A 137 -1.05 -7.87 6.33
N ASN A 138 0.05 -8.19 5.64
CA ASN A 138 1.35 -8.39 6.29
C ASN A 138 1.71 -7.19 7.19
N PHE A 139 1.57 -5.97 6.67
CA PHE A 139 1.81 -4.75 7.44
C PHE A 139 0.77 -4.59 8.56
N SER A 140 -0.53 -4.64 8.25
CA SER A 140 -1.59 -4.39 9.23
C SER A 140 -1.53 -5.37 10.40
N TYR A 141 -1.24 -6.64 10.13
CA TYR A 141 -1.07 -7.67 11.15
C TYR A 141 0.21 -7.46 11.97
N SER A 142 1.33 -7.08 11.35
CA SER A 142 2.54 -6.71 12.09
C SER A 142 2.33 -5.46 12.95
N ALA A 143 1.56 -4.48 12.48
CA ALA A 143 1.19 -3.29 13.25
C ALA A 143 0.40 -3.67 14.50
N TYR A 144 -0.62 -4.54 14.35
CA TYR A 144 -1.36 -5.10 15.48
C TYR A 144 -0.43 -5.81 16.48
N GLN A 145 0.43 -6.72 16.01
CA GLN A 145 1.34 -7.45 16.91
C GLN A 145 2.35 -6.52 17.59
N PHE A 146 2.77 -5.46 16.91
CA PHE A 146 3.67 -4.45 17.45
C PHE A 146 2.99 -3.59 18.52
N ASP A 147 1.69 -3.33 18.41
CA ASP A 147 0.93 -2.48 19.34
C ASP A 147 0.27 -3.27 20.50
N ARG A 148 0.09 -4.59 20.32
CA ARG A 148 -0.52 -5.49 21.29
C ARG A 148 0.14 -5.36 22.66
N GLY A 149 -0.68 -5.09 23.69
CA GLY A 149 -0.24 -4.92 25.08
C GLY A 149 0.31 -3.52 25.41
N LYS A 150 0.28 -2.56 24.48
CA LYS A 150 0.75 -1.18 24.69
C LYS A 150 -0.38 -0.16 24.87
N HIS A 151 -1.62 -0.62 24.89
CA HIS A 151 -2.82 0.20 25.03
C HIS A 151 -3.94 -0.59 25.73
N GLN A 152 -4.99 0.11 26.17
CA GLN A 152 -6.18 -0.44 26.80
C GLN A 152 -7.40 -0.30 25.89
N ALA A 153 -7.28 -0.74 24.63
CA ALA A 153 -8.39 -0.62 23.69
C ALA A 153 -9.47 -1.66 23.99
N ASN A 154 -10.73 -1.26 23.84
CA ASN A 154 -11.88 -2.14 23.97
C ASN A 154 -12.11 -2.93 22.67
N VAL A 155 -11.73 -2.32 21.54
CA VAL A 155 -11.89 -2.88 20.19
C VAL A 155 -10.58 -2.73 19.42
N VAL A 156 -10.21 -3.78 18.69
CA VAL A 156 -9.17 -3.71 17.67
C VAL A 156 -9.79 -3.98 16.29
N VAL A 157 -9.49 -3.12 15.32
CA VAL A 157 -10.00 -3.20 13.94
C VAL A 157 -8.85 -3.53 13.01
N LEU A 158 -8.97 -4.64 12.27
CA LEU A 158 -8.03 -5.04 11.23
C LEU A 158 -8.62 -4.78 9.85
N GLY A 159 -8.10 -3.79 9.15
CA GLY A 159 -8.52 -3.45 7.80
C GLY A 159 -7.77 -4.23 6.73
N ILE A 160 -8.51 -4.76 5.76
CA ILE A 160 -7.99 -5.57 4.65
C ILE A 160 -8.55 -5.01 3.34
N LEU A 161 -7.67 -4.53 2.46
CA LEU A 161 -8.02 -4.01 1.14
C LEU A 161 -7.80 -5.08 0.06
N ALA A 162 -8.80 -5.30 -0.79
CA ALA A 162 -8.76 -6.33 -1.82
C ALA A 162 -7.57 -6.13 -2.78
N SER A 163 -7.33 -4.92 -3.27
CA SER A 163 -6.18 -4.62 -4.13
C SER A 163 -4.81 -4.74 -3.47
N SER A 164 -4.74 -4.67 -2.13
CA SER A 164 -3.50 -4.88 -1.37
C SER A 164 -3.23 -6.34 -1.02
N VAL A 165 -4.16 -7.27 -1.25
CA VAL A 165 -3.94 -8.71 -1.00
C VAL A 165 -2.70 -9.21 -1.75
N LYS A 166 -2.47 -8.74 -2.98
CA LYS A 166 -1.26 -9.11 -3.74
C LYS A 166 0.05 -8.77 -3.01
N GLY A 167 0.05 -7.73 -2.17
CA GLY A 167 1.21 -7.31 -1.38
C GLY A 167 1.61 -8.27 -0.26
N LEU A 168 0.84 -9.35 0.00
CA LEU A 168 1.24 -10.43 0.91
C LEU A 168 2.53 -11.14 0.47
N ASP A 169 2.83 -11.14 -0.83
CA ASP A 169 4.04 -11.75 -1.39
C ASP A 169 5.21 -10.76 -1.53
N ALA A 170 5.05 -9.55 -0.97
CA ALA A 170 6.06 -8.50 -0.94
C ALA A 170 6.63 -8.31 0.47
N MET A 171 7.75 -7.58 0.56
CA MET A 171 8.36 -7.17 1.84
C MET A 171 8.39 -5.65 2.02
N THR A 172 7.91 -4.91 1.01
CA THR A 172 7.93 -3.44 1.01
C THR A 172 6.88 -2.89 0.05
N GLY A 173 6.41 -1.66 0.30
CA GLY A 173 5.58 -0.91 -0.66
C GLY A 173 6.30 -0.56 -1.97
N MET A 174 7.63 -0.67 -2.01
CA MET A 174 8.46 -0.26 -3.14
C MET A 174 8.24 -1.10 -4.41
N THR A 175 8.12 -2.42 -4.27
CA THR A 175 8.19 -3.39 -5.38
C THR A 175 6.85 -3.54 -6.09
N TRP A 176 5.75 -3.63 -5.33
CA TRP A 176 4.40 -3.80 -5.88
C TRP A 176 3.67 -2.46 -6.14
N GLY A 177 4.17 -1.36 -5.59
CA GLY A 177 3.71 0.02 -5.81
C GLY A 177 4.64 0.86 -6.71
N ALA A 178 5.28 0.25 -7.72
CA ALA A 178 6.40 0.85 -8.46
C ALA A 178 6.19 2.27 -9.03
N GLU A 179 4.95 2.69 -9.30
CA GLU A 179 4.67 4.03 -9.83
C GLU A 179 4.82 5.12 -8.77
N VAL A 180 4.38 4.84 -7.53
CA VAL A 180 4.49 5.72 -6.36
C VAL A 180 4.99 4.87 -5.19
N PRO A 181 6.27 4.45 -5.21
CA PRO A 181 6.77 3.50 -4.24
C PRO A 181 6.77 4.12 -2.84
N ALA A 182 6.21 3.40 -1.87
CA ALA A 182 6.29 3.73 -0.46
C ALA A 182 7.43 2.89 0.17
N PRO A 183 8.44 3.52 0.81
CA PRO A 183 9.67 2.83 1.18
C PRO A 183 9.57 1.95 2.43
N TYR A 184 8.48 2.04 3.19
CA TYR A 184 8.32 1.22 4.38
C TYR A 184 8.37 -0.28 4.05
N THR A 185 8.83 -1.04 5.03
CA THR A 185 8.98 -2.48 4.95
C THR A 185 8.03 -3.18 5.92
N PHE A 186 7.76 -4.44 5.66
CA PHE A 186 6.97 -5.29 6.52
C PHE A 186 7.44 -6.74 6.38
N PRO A 187 7.23 -7.59 7.39
CA PRO A 187 7.56 -9.00 7.30
C PRO A 187 6.78 -9.69 6.19
N LYS A 188 7.41 -10.68 5.55
CA LYS A 188 6.69 -11.66 4.75
C LYS A 188 6.34 -12.85 5.62
N TYR A 189 5.08 -13.24 5.61
CA TYR A 189 4.61 -14.38 6.39
C TYR A 189 4.55 -15.66 5.55
N LYS A 190 4.76 -16.78 6.21
CA LYS A 190 4.54 -18.14 5.70
C LYS A 190 3.76 -18.94 6.72
N VAL A 191 3.04 -19.97 6.27
CA VAL A 191 2.45 -20.97 7.16
C VAL A 191 3.33 -22.21 7.15
N GLU A 192 3.97 -22.49 8.29
CA GLU A 192 4.79 -23.69 8.50
C GLU A 192 4.24 -24.46 9.69
N ALA A 193 3.91 -25.75 9.50
CA ALA A 193 3.29 -26.60 10.52
C ALA A 193 2.04 -25.99 11.19
N GLY A 194 1.27 -25.19 10.44
CA GLY A 194 0.06 -24.53 10.94
C GLY A 194 0.31 -23.24 11.75
N GLN A 195 1.55 -22.76 11.80
CA GLN A 195 1.91 -21.51 12.48
C GLN A 195 2.42 -20.46 11.51
N LEU A 196 2.19 -19.18 11.84
CA LEU A 196 2.73 -18.05 11.09
C LEU A 196 4.21 -17.89 11.42
N GLN A 197 5.05 -17.97 10.40
CA GLN A 197 6.47 -17.66 10.48
C GLN A 197 6.76 -16.37 9.72
N ALA A 198 7.44 -15.43 10.38
CA ALA A 198 7.75 -14.12 9.83
C ALA A 198 9.19 -14.08 9.30
N ILE A 199 9.35 -13.69 8.05
CA ILE A 199 10.64 -13.30 7.48
C ILE A 199 10.76 -11.79 7.66
N GLN A 200 11.60 -11.38 8.61
CA GLN A 200 11.78 -9.97 8.97
C GLN A 200 12.58 -9.22 7.91
N PRO A 201 12.19 -7.98 7.55
CA PRO A 201 12.99 -7.15 6.66
C PRO A 201 14.26 -6.67 7.39
N GLN A 202 15.36 -6.54 6.63
CA GLN A 202 16.64 -6.03 7.16
C GLN A 202 16.58 -4.55 7.53
N ILE A 203 15.74 -3.79 6.84
CA ILE A 203 15.47 -2.37 7.09
C ILE A 203 14.10 -2.30 7.74
N GLN A 204 13.98 -1.62 8.88
CA GLN A 204 12.76 -1.52 9.70
C GLN A 204 12.41 -0.08 10.07
N SER A 205 13.27 0.89 9.75
CA SER A 205 13.01 2.31 9.94
C SER A 205 13.51 3.15 8.77
N LEU A 206 13.00 4.37 8.70
CA LEU A 206 13.45 5.36 7.74
C LEU A 206 14.94 5.71 7.90
N GLU A 207 15.41 5.77 9.13
CA GLU A 207 16.82 6.03 9.47
C GLU A 207 17.71 4.89 8.98
N GLN A 208 17.32 3.64 9.19
CA GLN A 208 18.03 2.48 8.66
C GLN A 208 18.05 2.48 7.13
N LEU A 209 16.96 2.90 6.48
CA LEU A 209 16.93 3.06 5.03
C LEU A 209 17.92 4.12 4.55
N ARG A 210 17.95 5.30 5.19
CA ARG A 210 18.94 6.35 4.88
C ARG A 210 20.37 5.84 5.02
N GLN A 211 20.66 5.10 6.09
CA GLN A 211 21.98 4.52 6.34
C GLN A 211 22.35 3.48 5.28
N ALA A 212 21.43 2.56 4.96
CA ALA A 212 21.65 1.54 3.94
C ALA A 212 21.93 2.16 2.58
N MET A 213 21.19 3.20 2.18
CA MET A 213 21.39 3.89 0.90
C MET A 213 22.74 4.60 0.75
N GLN A 214 23.44 4.85 1.86
CA GLN A 214 24.79 5.42 1.92
C GLN A 214 25.89 4.34 2.05
N ASN A 215 25.51 3.10 2.37
CA ASN A 215 26.42 1.98 2.57
C ASN A 215 26.14 0.87 1.54
N PRO A 216 26.97 0.72 0.49
CA PRO A 216 26.74 -0.26 -0.57
C PRO A 216 26.50 -1.69 -0.07
N GLN A 217 27.24 -2.13 0.96
CA GLN A 217 27.07 -3.48 1.51
C GLN A 217 25.69 -3.68 2.15
N GLN A 218 25.19 -2.69 2.88
CA GLN A 218 23.86 -2.75 3.50
C GLN A 218 22.76 -2.65 2.44
N TRP A 219 22.94 -1.79 1.43
CA TRP A 219 22.01 -1.69 0.31
C TRP A 219 21.93 -3.00 -0.47
N ASP A 220 23.06 -3.58 -0.84
CA ASP A 220 23.12 -4.84 -1.59
C ASP A 220 22.52 -6.00 -0.77
N ALA A 221 22.75 -6.04 0.54
CA ALA A 221 22.13 -7.03 1.42
C ALA A 221 20.60 -6.92 1.43
N PHE A 222 20.06 -5.70 1.45
CA PHE A 222 18.63 -5.44 1.39
C PHE A 222 18.05 -5.80 0.02
N VAL A 223 18.71 -5.41 -1.08
CA VAL A 223 18.30 -5.77 -2.45
C VAL A 223 18.29 -7.28 -2.65
N ASN A 224 19.33 -7.99 -2.18
CA ASN A 224 19.38 -9.45 -2.22
C ASN A 224 18.24 -10.11 -1.41
N GLN A 225 17.84 -9.51 -0.28
CA GLN A 225 16.68 -9.98 0.48
C GLN A 225 15.38 -9.83 -0.33
N LEU A 226 15.20 -8.69 -1.00
CA LEU A 226 14.04 -8.45 -1.87
C LEU A 226 14.04 -9.42 -3.05
N GLU A 227 15.17 -9.64 -3.72
CA GLU A 227 15.27 -10.59 -4.83
C GLU A 227 14.89 -12.02 -4.41
N THR A 228 15.28 -12.42 -3.21
CA THR A 228 15.02 -13.77 -2.69
C THR A 228 13.56 -13.95 -2.24
N ASN A 229 12.95 -12.92 -1.66
CA ASN A 229 11.71 -13.07 -0.90
C ASN A 229 10.52 -12.26 -1.45
N ASP A 230 10.73 -11.24 -2.27
CA ASP A 230 9.68 -10.36 -2.78
C ASP A 230 9.31 -10.73 -4.22
N ARG A 231 8.08 -11.20 -4.43
CA ARG A 231 7.58 -11.65 -5.74
C ARG A 231 7.57 -10.55 -6.80
N PHE A 232 7.44 -9.30 -6.38
CA PHE A 232 7.33 -8.15 -7.27
C PHE A 232 8.69 -7.50 -7.54
N PHE A 233 9.75 -7.96 -6.88
CA PHE A 233 11.09 -7.50 -7.19
C PHE A 233 11.48 -7.89 -8.63
N ASN A 234 12.13 -6.93 -9.30
CA ASN A 234 12.83 -7.15 -10.55
C ASN A 234 13.89 -6.06 -10.71
N SER A 235 15.14 -6.44 -11.02
CA SER A 235 16.25 -5.48 -11.14
C SER A 235 16.01 -4.41 -12.21
N PHE A 236 15.34 -4.75 -13.33
CA PHE A 236 15.06 -3.81 -14.41
C PHE A 236 14.17 -2.63 -13.98
N THR A 237 13.25 -2.86 -13.05
CA THR A 237 12.39 -1.82 -12.48
C THR A 237 12.98 -1.19 -11.22
N PHE A 238 13.76 -1.96 -10.46
CA PHE A 238 14.25 -1.53 -9.17
C PHE A 238 15.50 -0.64 -9.28
N GLU A 239 16.54 -1.13 -9.95
CA GLU A 239 17.88 -0.55 -9.89
C GLU A 239 17.99 0.76 -10.67
N GLN A 240 18.63 1.75 -10.04
CA GLN A 240 18.96 3.00 -10.71
C GLN A 240 20.08 2.80 -11.73
N THR A 241 19.86 3.31 -12.94
CA THR A 241 20.87 3.34 -14.00
C THR A 241 20.91 4.72 -14.64
N ALA A 242 21.93 4.99 -15.48
CA ALA A 242 22.01 6.23 -16.24
C ALA A 242 20.78 6.46 -17.16
N LEU A 243 20.05 5.40 -17.50
CA LEU A 243 18.87 5.48 -18.35
C LEU A 243 17.65 6.10 -17.64
N ASP A 244 17.71 6.31 -16.32
CA ASP A 244 16.72 7.09 -15.57
C ASP A 244 16.65 8.56 -15.99
N HIS A 245 17.67 9.05 -16.71
CA HIS A 245 17.66 10.38 -17.30
C HIS A 245 16.97 10.42 -18.66
N SER A 246 16.67 9.27 -19.29
CA SER A 246 15.94 9.22 -20.56
C SER A 246 14.43 9.10 -20.32
N ALA A 247 13.66 10.07 -20.83
CA ALA A 247 12.20 10.00 -20.82
C ALA A 247 11.67 8.84 -21.68
N LEU A 248 12.27 8.60 -22.85
CA LEU A 248 11.87 7.51 -23.74
C LEU A 248 12.14 6.14 -23.10
N PHE A 249 13.30 5.97 -22.47
CA PHE A 249 13.61 4.73 -21.76
C PHE A 249 12.70 4.52 -20.56
N ARG A 250 12.39 5.57 -19.79
CA ARG A 250 11.40 5.48 -18.71
C ARG A 250 10.06 4.98 -19.24
N LEU A 251 9.55 5.50 -20.36
CA LEU A 251 8.30 4.99 -20.95
C LEU A 251 8.38 3.50 -21.33
N LEU A 252 9.50 3.04 -21.86
CA LEU A 252 9.72 1.60 -22.13
C LEU A 252 9.72 0.78 -20.83
N ARG A 253 10.46 1.23 -19.82
CA ARG A 253 10.50 0.57 -18.50
C ARG A 253 9.11 0.50 -17.89
N ARG A 254 8.34 1.59 -17.97
CA ARG A 254 6.96 1.67 -17.48
C ARG A 254 6.06 0.63 -18.15
N ALA A 255 6.09 0.55 -19.48
CA ALA A 255 5.28 -0.40 -20.24
C ALA A 255 5.62 -1.85 -19.85
N TRP A 256 6.91 -2.14 -19.72
CA TRP A 256 7.37 -3.44 -19.24
C TRP A 256 6.94 -3.71 -17.80
N ALA A 257 7.12 -2.74 -16.89
CA ALA A 257 6.77 -2.85 -15.47
C ALA A 257 5.28 -3.15 -15.28
N LYS A 258 4.43 -2.47 -16.05
CA LYS A 258 2.99 -2.74 -16.06
C LYS A 258 2.69 -4.16 -16.51
N SER A 259 3.27 -4.61 -17.63
CA SER A 259 3.09 -6.00 -18.10
C SER A 259 3.59 -7.03 -17.07
N TYR A 260 4.74 -6.77 -16.44
CA TYR A 260 5.30 -7.62 -15.39
C TYR A 260 4.36 -7.73 -14.18
N GLN A 261 3.85 -6.60 -13.69
CA GLN A 261 2.91 -6.55 -12.57
C GLN A 261 1.56 -7.20 -12.91
N ASP A 262 1.02 -6.95 -14.10
CA ASP A 262 -0.25 -7.53 -14.56
C ASP A 262 -0.12 -9.06 -14.62
N ASN A 263 0.97 -9.59 -15.20
CA ASN A 263 1.23 -11.03 -15.28
C ASN A 263 1.38 -11.70 -13.90
N ARG A 264 1.99 -11.01 -12.93
CA ARG A 264 2.14 -11.53 -11.55
C ARG A 264 0.82 -11.48 -10.79
N THR A 265 0.04 -10.42 -10.99
CA THR A 265 -1.27 -10.22 -10.36
C THR A 265 -2.30 -11.21 -10.88
N ALA A 266 -2.28 -11.56 -12.17
CA ALA A 266 -3.17 -12.55 -12.78
C ALA A 266 -3.03 -13.97 -12.19
N GLN A 267 -1.93 -14.27 -11.49
CA GLN A 267 -1.74 -15.54 -10.78
C GLN A 267 -2.35 -15.53 -9.37
N ILE A 268 -2.74 -14.35 -8.88
CA ILE A 268 -3.25 -14.09 -7.53
C ILE A 268 -4.76 -13.86 -7.58
N HIS A 269 -5.25 -13.12 -8.57
CA HIS A 269 -6.66 -12.74 -8.73
C HIS A 269 -7.04 -12.71 -10.21
N THR A 270 -8.24 -13.18 -10.52
CA THR A 270 -8.86 -13.13 -11.84
C THR A 270 -10.29 -12.56 -11.72
N SER A 271 -11.01 -12.51 -12.85
CA SER A 271 -12.45 -12.21 -12.87
C SER A 271 -13.30 -13.15 -11.99
N ASP A 272 -12.78 -14.33 -11.63
CA ASP A 272 -13.52 -15.35 -10.90
C ASP A 272 -13.24 -15.31 -9.38
N GLY A 273 -12.28 -14.48 -8.93
CA GLY A 273 -11.89 -14.44 -7.53
C GLY A 273 -10.39 -14.45 -7.28
N PHE A 274 -10.05 -14.53 -6.00
CA PHE A 274 -8.68 -14.83 -5.58
C PHE A 274 -8.35 -16.31 -5.80
N ASN A 275 -7.12 -16.59 -6.20
CA ASN A 275 -6.63 -17.93 -6.40
C ASN A 275 -6.43 -18.64 -5.05
N GLU A 276 -7.33 -19.58 -4.73
CA GLU A 276 -7.23 -20.36 -3.49
C GLU A 276 -5.97 -21.24 -3.39
N LYS A 277 -5.33 -21.57 -4.52
CA LYS A 277 -4.10 -22.37 -4.56
C LYS A 277 -2.83 -21.54 -4.38
N TRP A 278 -2.92 -20.21 -4.37
CA TRP A 278 -1.79 -19.36 -4.07
C TRP A 278 -1.46 -19.44 -2.57
N GLU A 279 -0.20 -19.72 -2.24
CA GLU A 279 0.27 -19.95 -0.87
C GLU A 279 -0.19 -18.87 0.12
N GLN A 280 -0.17 -17.60 -0.30
CA GLN A 280 -0.52 -16.48 0.56
C GLN A 280 -2.02 -16.40 0.88
N THR A 281 -2.89 -17.13 0.17
CA THR A 281 -4.29 -17.28 0.57
C THR A 281 -4.41 -17.99 1.92
N ALA A 282 -3.60 -19.03 2.17
CA ALA A 282 -3.57 -19.70 3.47
C ALA A 282 -3.00 -18.78 4.55
N VAL A 283 -1.94 -18.03 4.22
CA VAL A 283 -1.32 -17.04 5.11
C VAL A 283 -2.30 -15.94 5.50
N LEU A 284 -3.06 -15.38 4.55
CA LEU A 284 -4.14 -14.40 4.78
C LEU A 284 -5.17 -14.93 5.78
N LYS A 285 -5.71 -16.14 5.53
CA LYS A 285 -6.70 -16.78 6.39
C LYS A 285 -6.14 -17.02 7.80
N GLN A 286 -4.88 -17.44 7.90
CA GLN A 286 -4.22 -17.69 9.18
C GLN A 286 -3.95 -16.39 9.96
N MET A 287 -3.55 -15.29 9.31
CA MET A 287 -3.38 -13.98 9.98
C MET A 287 -4.70 -13.45 10.54
N VAL A 288 -5.80 -13.57 9.78
CA VAL A 288 -7.14 -13.19 10.27
C VAL A 288 -7.55 -14.01 11.48
N GLN A 289 -7.32 -15.32 11.44
CA GLN A 289 -7.61 -16.22 12.56
C GLN A 289 -6.75 -15.87 13.79
N ASP A 290 -5.44 -15.69 13.61
CA ASP A 290 -4.51 -15.40 14.71
C ASP A 290 -4.82 -14.06 15.37
N PHE A 291 -5.03 -13.00 14.57
CA PHE A 291 -5.48 -11.69 15.04
C PHE A 291 -6.72 -11.81 15.94
N ALA A 292 -7.76 -12.49 15.46
CA ALA A 292 -9.00 -12.60 16.22
C ALA A 292 -8.84 -13.44 17.48
N ALA A 293 -8.03 -14.52 17.42
CA ALA A 293 -7.78 -15.38 18.56
C ALA A 293 -6.99 -14.65 19.66
N THR A 294 -5.94 -13.93 19.29
CA THR A 294 -5.08 -13.20 20.21
C THR A 294 -5.78 -11.99 20.82
N ALA A 295 -6.57 -11.24 20.04
CA ALA A 295 -7.41 -10.16 20.57
C ALA A 295 -8.42 -10.67 21.61
N LYS A 296 -9.12 -11.78 21.32
CA LYS A 296 -10.07 -12.41 22.25
C LYS A 296 -9.38 -12.90 23.52
N GLN A 297 -8.16 -13.45 23.41
CA GLN A 297 -7.36 -13.86 24.57
C GLN A 297 -7.01 -12.68 25.48
N ASP A 298 -6.79 -11.50 24.89
CA ASP A 298 -6.52 -10.27 25.63
C ASP A 298 -7.79 -9.60 26.19
N GLY A 299 -8.97 -10.19 25.98
CA GLY A 299 -10.25 -9.59 26.37
C GLY A 299 -10.68 -8.41 25.50
N ILE A 300 -10.08 -8.25 24.31
CA ILE A 300 -10.37 -7.18 23.36
C ILE A 300 -11.29 -7.72 22.26
N MET A 301 -12.29 -6.94 21.84
CA MET A 301 -13.15 -7.31 20.72
C MET A 301 -12.41 -7.15 19.38
N PRO A 302 -12.19 -8.23 18.59
CA PRO A 302 -11.69 -8.08 17.23
C PRO A 302 -12.80 -7.72 16.25
N VAL A 303 -12.51 -6.82 15.33
CA VAL A 303 -13.33 -6.52 14.15
C VAL A 303 -12.47 -6.61 12.90
N VAL A 304 -12.95 -7.30 11.88
CA VAL A 304 -12.32 -7.30 10.55
C VAL A 304 -13.10 -6.39 9.61
N LEU A 305 -12.43 -5.40 9.02
CA LEU A 305 -12.99 -4.51 8.01
C LEU A 305 -12.52 -4.94 6.62
N LEU A 306 -13.40 -5.57 5.85
CA LEU A 306 -13.14 -6.03 4.49
C LEU A 306 -13.49 -4.95 3.47
N ILE A 307 -12.48 -4.38 2.84
CA ILE A 307 -12.61 -3.29 1.87
C ILE A 307 -12.45 -3.86 0.47
N ASN A 308 -13.54 -3.84 -0.29
CA ASN A 308 -13.55 -4.21 -1.70
C ASN A 308 -13.51 -2.95 -2.55
N ASP A 309 -12.43 -2.78 -3.33
CA ASP A 309 -12.20 -1.63 -4.18
C ASP A 309 -12.31 -1.99 -5.67
N ARG A 310 -12.27 -0.95 -6.53
CA ARG A 310 -12.50 -1.05 -7.97
C ARG A 310 -11.75 -2.23 -8.59
N GLY A 311 -12.48 -3.10 -9.28
CA GLY A 311 -11.93 -4.26 -10.00
C GLY A 311 -11.86 -5.56 -9.18
N TYR A 312 -12.31 -5.57 -7.92
CA TYR A 312 -12.28 -6.75 -7.06
C TYR A 312 -13.66 -7.32 -6.67
N ASP A 313 -14.76 -6.68 -7.09
CA ASP A 313 -16.16 -7.07 -6.79
C ASP A 313 -16.39 -7.36 -5.29
N ASP A 314 -16.88 -8.54 -4.91
CA ASP A 314 -17.00 -9.01 -3.53
C ASP A 314 -15.95 -10.10 -3.20
N HIS A 315 -14.93 -10.28 -4.05
CA HIS A 315 -14.06 -11.46 -4.01
C HIS A 315 -13.28 -11.58 -2.69
N LEU A 316 -12.95 -10.47 -2.03
CA LEU A 316 -12.30 -10.52 -0.71
C LEU A 316 -13.25 -11.07 0.36
N TYR A 317 -14.52 -10.67 0.30
CA TYR A 317 -15.56 -11.23 1.17
C TYR A 317 -15.71 -12.73 0.92
N GLN A 318 -15.86 -13.17 -0.33
CA GLN A 318 -16.00 -14.59 -0.66
C GLN A 318 -14.80 -15.41 -0.16
N LEU A 319 -13.58 -14.88 -0.29
CA LEU A 319 -12.36 -15.54 0.15
C LEU A 319 -12.30 -15.76 1.67
N LEU A 320 -12.71 -14.75 2.46
CA LEU A 320 -12.51 -14.73 3.91
C LEU A 320 -13.75 -15.13 4.71
N ARG A 321 -14.95 -15.03 4.13
CA ARG A 321 -16.21 -15.38 4.79
C ARG A 321 -16.15 -16.75 5.49
N PRO A 322 -15.68 -17.85 4.88
CA PRO A 322 -15.63 -19.15 5.56
C PRO A 322 -14.76 -19.14 6.83
N THR A 323 -13.66 -18.38 6.83
CA THR A 323 -12.79 -18.23 8.00
C THR A 323 -13.46 -17.35 9.07
N LEU A 324 -14.05 -16.22 8.67
CA LEU A 324 -14.72 -15.29 9.56
C LEU A 324 -15.90 -15.95 10.29
N GLU A 325 -16.74 -16.67 9.56
CA GLU A 325 -17.90 -17.38 10.12
C GLU A 325 -17.47 -18.55 11.01
N ARG A 326 -16.52 -19.39 10.58
CA ARG A 326 -16.04 -20.55 11.36
C ARG A 326 -15.47 -20.16 12.71
N HIS A 327 -14.79 -19.01 12.79
CA HIS A 327 -14.13 -18.54 14.00
C HIS A 327 -14.93 -17.46 14.75
N SER A 328 -16.18 -17.24 14.36
CA SER A 328 -17.08 -16.21 14.92
C SER A 328 -16.36 -14.88 15.08
N ILE A 329 -15.74 -14.40 14.00
CA ILE A 329 -15.00 -13.14 13.97
C ILE A 329 -15.97 -12.05 13.48
N PRO A 330 -16.28 -11.03 14.29
CA PRO A 330 -17.09 -9.90 13.87
C PRO A 330 -16.45 -9.19 12.66
N PHE A 331 -17.22 -8.87 11.64
CA PHE A 331 -16.72 -8.17 10.47
C PHE A 331 -17.74 -7.23 9.84
N VAL A 332 -17.22 -6.23 9.12
CA VAL A 332 -17.98 -5.41 8.17
C VAL A 332 -17.34 -5.57 6.80
N SER A 333 -18.14 -5.78 5.76
CA SER A 333 -17.66 -5.79 4.39
C SER A 333 -18.30 -4.67 3.57
N THR A 334 -17.48 -3.96 2.81
CA THR A 334 -17.93 -2.79 2.06
C THR A 334 -18.77 -3.15 0.84
N HIS A 335 -18.74 -4.39 0.35
CA HIS A 335 -19.43 -4.77 -0.91
C HIS A 335 -20.95 -4.56 -0.85
N ASP A 336 -21.56 -4.75 0.33
CA ASP A 336 -22.99 -4.53 0.55
C ASP A 336 -23.37 -3.05 0.76
N ILE A 337 -22.38 -2.17 0.97
CA ILE A 337 -22.57 -0.77 1.39
C ILE A 337 -22.20 0.20 0.28
N ALA A 338 -21.03 -0.04 -0.33
CA ALA A 338 -20.44 0.70 -1.43
C ALA A 338 -19.84 -0.31 -2.43
N PRO A 339 -20.68 -0.92 -3.30
CA PRO A 339 -20.24 -1.95 -4.23
C PRO A 339 -19.07 -1.49 -5.09
N ALA A 340 -18.05 -2.36 -5.22
CA ALA A 340 -16.83 -2.10 -5.98
C ALA A 340 -17.07 -1.96 -7.49
N THR A 341 -18.21 -2.45 -7.97
CA THR A 341 -18.65 -2.39 -9.37
C THR A 341 -19.26 -1.04 -9.73
N ASP A 342 -19.72 -0.25 -8.75
CA ASP A 342 -20.25 1.10 -8.99
C ASP A 342 -19.15 2.16 -8.85
N GLN A 343 -18.71 2.68 -9.99
CA GLN A 343 -17.66 3.70 -10.06
C GLN A 343 -18.03 5.02 -9.37
N LYS A 344 -19.32 5.30 -9.15
CA LYS A 344 -19.77 6.51 -8.44
C LYS A 344 -19.40 6.50 -6.97
N ASN A 345 -19.14 5.32 -6.40
CA ASN A 345 -18.71 5.20 -5.00
C ASN A 345 -17.28 5.67 -4.77
N PHE A 346 -16.54 6.08 -5.80
CA PHE A 346 -15.11 6.31 -5.69
C PHE A 346 -14.66 7.63 -6.32
N ILE A 347 -13.69 8.30 -5.70
CA ILE A 347 -13.01 9.49 -6.24
C ILE A 347 -11.88 9.09 -7.21
N ALA A 348 -11.23 10.08 -7.83
CA ALA A 348 -10.26 9.85 -8.91
C ALA A 348 -9.07 8.97 -8.49
N ASP A 349 -8.60 9.10 -7.24
CA ASP A 349 -7.45 8.35 -6.73
C ASP A 349 -7.77 6.90 -6.31
N GLY A 350 -9.05 6.50 -6.39
CA GLY A 350 -9.49 5.14 -6.08
C GLY A 350 -10.10 4.97 -4.69
N HIS A 351 -10.02 5.95 -3.79
CA HIS A 351 -10.73 5.88 -2.51
C HIS A 351 -12.24 6.02 -2.69
N PHE A 352 -13.01 5.62 -1.68
CA PHE A 352 -14.44 5.89 -1.64
C PHE A 352 -14.75 7.40 -1.62
N ILE A 353 -15.96 7.77 -2.04
CA ILE A 353 -16.52 9.10 -1.79
C ILE A 353 -16.84 9.28 -0.29
N PRO A 354 -16.85 10.51 0.24
CA PRO A 354 -17.13 10.76 1.66
C PRO A 354 -18.44 10.14 2.16
N GLU A 355 -19.49 10.17 1.34
CA GLU A 355 -20.80 9.60 1.69
C GLU A 355 -20.75 8.08 1.86
N ALA A 356 -19.89 7.40 1.10
CA ALA A 356 -19.67 5.96 1.24
C ALA A 356 -18.85 5.65 2.50
N ASP A 357 -17.78 6.42 2.78
CA ASP A 357 -17.01 6.30 4.03
C ASP A 357 -17.91 6.43 5.26
N GLN A 358 -18.82 7.42 5.27
CA GLN A 358 -19.78 7.63 6.36
C GLN A 358 -20.73 6.45 6.55
N LYS A 359 -21.27 5.88 5.47
CA LYS A 359 -22.14 4.70 5.55
C LYS A 359 -21.41 3.47 6.07
N ILE A 360 -20.16 3.27 5.63
CA ILE A 360 -19.32 2.16 6.10
C ILE A 360 -19.02 2.35 7.59
N ALA A 361 -18.64 3.57 8.00
CA ALA A 361 -18.37 3.93 9.39
C ALA A 361 -19.59 3.70 10.28
N ALA A 362 -20.79 4.08 9.83
CA ALA A 362 -22.03 3.83 10.56
C ALA A 362 -22.25 2.32 10.83
N LYS A 363 -21.92 1.45 9.86
CA LYS A 363 -22.00 -0.01 10.02
C LYS A 363 -20.94 -0.57 10.96
N VAL A 364 -19.73 -0.03 10.92
CA VAL A 364 -18.67 -0.39 11.89
C VAL A 364 -19.10 0.01 13.31
N LEU A 365 -19.61 1.23 13.48
CA LEU A 365 -20.08 1.74 14.76
C LEU A 365 -21.29 0.94 15.30
N GLU A 366 -22.24 0.58 14.43
CA GLU A 366 -23.37 -0.29 14.78
C GLU A 366 -22.89 -1.64 15.33
N LEU A 367 -21.91 -2.27 14.66
CA LEU A 367 -21.32 -3.53 15.09
C LEU A 367 -20.61 -3.40 16.45
N ILE A 368 -19.82 -2.34 16.64
CA ILE A 368 -19.13 -2.06 17.90
C ILE A 368 -20.14 -1.88 19.04
N ASN A 369 -21.14 -1.01 18.83
CA ASN A 369 -22.11 -0.69 19.87
C ASN A 369 -22.97 -1.89 20.24
N THR A 370 -23.43 -2.66 19.26
CA THR A 370 -24.23 -3.88 19.50
C THR A 370 -23.43 -4.90 20.29
N THR A 371 -22.17 -5.11 19.94
CA THR A 371 -21.34 -6.14 20.59
C THR A 371 -20.93 -5.75 22.00
N LEU A 372 -20.63 -4.46 22.22
CA LEU A 372 -20.26 -3.95 23.55
C LEU A 372 -21.47 -3.57 24.41
N GLY A 373 -22.70 -3.66 23.88
CA GLY A 373 -23.91 -3.23 24.59
C GLY A 373 -23.97 -1.72 24.82
N ARG A 374 -23.29 -0.91 24.00
CA ARG A 374 -23.30 0.55 24.09
C ARG A 374 -24.56 1.12 23.48
N SER A 375 -25.14 2.12 24.14
CA SER A 375 -26.21 2.93 23.53
C SER A 375 -25.62 3.81 22.42
N PRO A 376 -26.32 3.97 21.29
CA PRO A 376 -25.92 4.93 20.26
C PRO A 376 -25.70 6.32 20.84
N ALA A 377 -24.76 7.08 20.27
CA ALA A 377 -24.57 8.47 20.67
C ALA A 377 -25.88 9.26 20.47
N PRO A 378 -26.24 10.17 21.38
CA PRO A 378 -27.36 11.06 21.15
C PRO A 378 -27.09 11.87 19.88
N THR A 379 -28.08 11.92 18.97
CA THR A 379 -27.97 12.67 17.73
C THR A 379 -27.68 14.15 18.08
N PRO A 380 -26.68 14.80 17.45
CA PRO A 380 -26.46 16.21 17.70
C PRO A 380 -27.76 16.97 17.43
N ALA A 381 -28.19 17.81 18.38
CA ALA A 381 -29.32 18.69 18.17
C ALA A 381 -29.04 19.50 16.89
N SER A 382 -30.01 19.51 15.97
CA SER A 382 -29.89 20.30 14.74
C SER A 382 -29.51 21.74 15.12
N PRO A 383 -28.56 22.37 14.41
CA PRO A 383 -28.26 23.77 14.68
C PRO A 383 -29.56 24.58 14.52
N PRO A 384 -29.80 25.57 15.39
CA PRO A 384 -30.98 26.42 15.26
C PRO A 384 -31.00 27.07 13.86
N PRO A 385 -32.20 27.28 13.30
CA PRO A 385 -32.38 27.72 11.91
C PRO A 385 -31.71 29.05 11.58
#